data_AF-A0A7Y1UV30-F1
#
_entry.id   AF-A0A7Y1UV30-F1
#
_cell.length_a   1.000
_cell.length_b   1.000
_cell.length_c   1.000
_cell.angle_alpha   90.00
_cell.angle_beta   90.00
_cell.angle_gamma   90.00
#
_symmetry.space_group_name_H-M   'P 1'
#
loop_
_entity.id
_entity.type
_entity.pdbx_description
1 polymer ?
#
loop_
_entity_poly.entity_id
_entity_poly.type
_entity_poly.pdbx_seq_one_letter_code
_entity_poly.pdbx_strand_id
1 'polypeptide(L)'
;MQRRHQTVRLLGLLYAGMLVIAACGGGPDAPTLGATNDVCIDDFCVNYPEGWTVAEQDERFVSFTHPESSDLIATVGRVNLEGIAVAAGAQWPVAPRDVVDLLWSILDGGDAEVANVMLEQGGVYDSWGFISTGRLWHRLVPVTASRGIGVEVRAPNASWEPHADVFRSGLVVLTEDL
;
A
#
# COMPACT_ATOMS: atom_id res chain seq x y z
N MET A 1 39.61 62.18 9.58
CA MET A 1 40.83 61.57 9.01
C MET A 1 40.78 60.07 9.22
N GLN A 2 40.36 59.28 8.23
CA GLN A 2 40.86 57.91 8.06
C GLN A 2 40.61 57.48 6.62
N ARG A 3 41.67 56.99 6.01
CA ARG A 3 41.88 56.79 4.57
C ARG A 3 41.78 55.30 4.25
N ARG A 4 41.17 55.01 3.10
CA ARG A 4 41.50 53.91 2.14
C ARG A 4 41.17 52.49 2.64
N HIS A 5 40.78 51.51 1.82
CA HIS A 5 41.11 51.24 0.43
C HIS A 5 39.92 50.60 -0.30
N GLN A 6 39.50 51.21 -1.42
CA GLN A 6 38.85 50.50 -2.52
C GLN A 6 39.90 49.63 -3.22
N THR A 7 39.55 48.39 -3.53
CA THR A 7 40.29 47.59 -4.52
C THR A 7 39.25 46.96 -5.45
N VAL A 8 39.11 47.58 -6.62
CA VAL A 8 38.36 47.07 -7.77
C VAL A 8 39.32 46.23 -8.59
N ARG A 9 39.01 44.94 -8.80
CA ARG A 9 39.50 44.10 -9.92
C ARG A 9 38.46 43.00 -10.17
N LEU A 10 37.75 43.04 -11.31
CA LEU A 10 38.11 42.42 -12.61
C LEU A 10 37.79 40.92 -12.62
N LEU A 11 36.73 40.52 -13.35
CA LEU A 11 36.79 39.63 -14.53
C LEU A 11 35.37 39.19 -14.91
N GLY A 12 35.07 39.27 -16.20
CA GLY A 12 33.83 38.73 -16.77
C GLY A 12 33.86 37.22 -16.96
N LEU A 13 32.67 36.63 -17.05
CA LEU A 13 32.35 35.32 -17.65
C LEU A 13 30.87 35.42 -18.05
N LEU A 14 30.56 35.64 -19.33
CA LEU A 14 30.29 34.60 -20.33
C LEU A 14 29.29 33.54 -19.85
N TYR A 15 28.05 33.71 -20.33
CA TYR A 15 27.24 32.68 -21.01
C TYR A 15 27.41 31.22 -20.52
N ALA A 16 26.35 30.69 -19.91
CA ALA A 16 25.65 29.50 -20.42
C ALA A 16 24.47 29.18 -19.50
N GLY A 17 23.27 29.15 -20.06
CA GLY A 17 22.16 28.48 -19.41
C GLY A 17 22.51 27.01 -19.21
N MET A 18 22.31 26.51 -18.00
CA MET A 18 22.34 25.09 -17.70
C MET A 18 21.12 24.76 -16.85
N LEU A 19 20.12 24.21 -17.53
CA LEU A 19 19.13 23.31 -16.95
C LEU A 19 19.90 22.11 -16.41
N VAL A 20 19.99 21.97 -15.09
CA VAL A 20 20.36 20.71 -14.44
C VAL A 20 19.32 20.41 -13.38
N ILE A 21 18.43 19.50 -13.78
CA ILE A 21 17.64 18.54 -13.02
C ILE A 21 18.03 18.51 -11.54
N ALA A 22 17.07 18.80 -10.66
CA ALA A 22 17.17 18.52 -9.24
C ALA A 22 17.31 17.01 -9.04
N ALA A 23 18.54 16.52 -9.05
CA ALA A 23 18.89 15.25 -8.46
C ALA A 23 18.87 15.46 -6.94
N CYS A 24 17.73 15.15 -6.31
CA CYS A 24 17.70 14.80 -4.90
C CYS A 24 18.38 13.43 -4.75
N GLY A 25 19.69 13.39 -4.96
CA GLY A 25 20.53 12.24 -4.75
C GLY A 25 20.76 12.07 -3.26
N GLY A 26 20.32 10.93 -2.71
CA GLY A 26 20.72 10.47 -1.39
C GLY A 26 22.24 10.42 -1.29
N GLY A 27 22.77 10.89 -0.15
CA GLY A 27 24.15 10.63 0.21
C GLY A 27 24.39 9.13 0.46
N PRO A 28 25.65 8.68 0.50
CA PRO A 28 26.02 7.27 0.68
C PRO A 28 25.57 6.65 2.01
N ASP A 29 25.02 7.46 2.92
CA ASP A 29 24.52 7.05 4.24
C ASP A 29 23.02 7.33 4.42
N ALA A 30 22.27 7.59 3.35
CA ALA A 30 20.81 7.55 3.41
C ALA A 30 20.37 6.07 3.37
N PRO A 31 19.56 5.57 4.32
CA PRO A 31 18.98 4.25 4.21
C PRO A 31 18.24 4.13 2.87
N THR A 32 18.56 3.11 2.08
CA THR A 32 17.84 2.84 0.84
C THR A 32 16.41 2.49 1.23
N LEU A 33 15.39 3.06 0.59
CA LEU A 33 13.98 2.68 0.76
C LEU A 33 13.69 1.24 0.23
N GLY A 34 14.64 0.30 0.36
CA GLY A 34 15.07 -0.49 -0.80
C GLY A 34 15.17 -2.00 -0.65
N ALA A 35 14.84 -2.63 0.48
CA ALA A 35 14.82 -4.08 0.56
C ALA A 35 13.41 -4.61 0.82
N THR A 36 12.84 -5.20 -0.21
CA THR A 36 11.60 -5.96 -0.16
C THR A 36 11.87 -7.34 -0.73
N ASN A 37 11.22 -8.35 -0.18
CA ASN A 37 11.16 -9.66 -0.80
C ASN A 37 9.90 -9.75 -1.65
N ASP A 38 9.88 -10.62 -2.65
CA ASP A 38 8.71 -10.91 -3.46
C ASP A 38 8.23 -12.34 -3.24
N VAL A 39 6.92 -12.53 -3.35
CA VAL A 39 6.30 -13.85 -3.43
C VAL A 39 5.21 -13.79 -4.48
N CYS A 40 5.16 -14.83 -5.32
CA CYS A 40 4.19 -14.96 -6.38
C CYS A 40 3.37 -16.24 -6.19
N ILE A 41 2.07 -16.11 -6.41
CA ILE A 41 1.15 -17.22 -6.67
C ILE A 41 0.45 -16.95 -8.01
N ASP A 42 -0.34 -17.89 -8.51
CA ASP A 42 -0.87 -17.86 -9.89
C ASP A 42 -1.54 -16.54 -10.29
N ASP A 43 -2.26 -15.89 -9.37
CA ASP A 43 -3.06 -14.69 -9.66
C ASP A 43 -2.32 -13.36 -9.36
N PHE A 44 -1.24 -13.37 -8.58
CA PHE A 44 -0.54 -12.14 -8.19
C PHE A 44 0.88 -12.39 -7.67
N CYS A 45 1.75 -11.39 -7.85
CA CYS A 45 2.98 -11.21 -7.08
C CYS A 45 2.79 -10.06 -6.09
N VAL A 46 3.42 -10.15 -4.92
CA VAL A 46 3.41 -9.07 -3.95
C VAL A 46 4.78 -8.91 -3.31
N ASN A 47 5.24 -7.67 -3.21
CA ASN A 47 6.39 -7.35 -2.40
C ASN A 47 5.96 -7.17 -0.94
N TYR A 48 6.78 -7.71 -0.05
CA TYR A 48 6.62 -7.56 1.39
C TYR A 48 7.92 -7.05 2.03
N PRO A 49 7.85 -6.36 3.19
CA PRO A 49 9.03 -5.76 3.80
C PRO A 49 10.06 -6.83 4.20
N GLU A 50 11.35 -6.54 4.02
CA GLU A 50 12.42 -7.41 4.55
C GLU A 50 12.24 -7.62 6.07
N GLY A 51 12.56 -8.83 6.55
CA GLY A 51 12.43 -9.23 7.95
C GLY A 51 11.05 -9.79 8.32
N TRP A 52 10.01 -9.54 7.51
CA TRP A 52 8.74 -10.26 7.65
C TRP A 52 8.89 -11.70 7.17
N THR A 53 8.11 -12.59 7.78
CA THR A 53 8.08 -14.01 7.42
C THR A 53 6.77 -14.35 6.74
N VAL A 54 6.83 -15.15 5.68
CA VAL A 54 5.64 -15.82 5.13
C VAL A 54 5.15 -16.82 6.19
N ALA A 55 3.98 -16.55 6.75
CA ALA A 55 3.39 -17.37 7.80
C ALA A 55 2.58 -18.53 7.20
N GLU A 56 1.83 -18.25 6.14
CA GLU A 56 1.03 -19.22 5.42
C GLU A 56 0.97 -18.85 3.93
N GLN A 57 0.95 -19.88 3.07
CA GLN A 57 0.82 -19.72 1.64
C GLN A 57 -0.05 -20.86 1.08
N ASP A 58 -1.07 -20.47 0.33
CA ASP A 58 -2.00 -21.33 -0.40
C ASP A 58 -2.06 -20.81 -1.86
N GLU A 59 -2.69 -21.57 -2.75
CA GLU A 59 -2.99 -21.17 -4.13
C GLU A 59 -3.89 -19.91 -4.21
N ARG A 60 -4.55 -19.55 -3.12
CA ARG A 60 -5.50 -18.43 -3.05
C ARG A 60 -5.02 -17.21 -2.28
N PHE A 61 -4.05 -17.37 -1.38
CA PHE A 61 -3.58 -16.27 -0.53
C PHE A 61 -2.18 -16.50 0.01
N VAL A 62 -1.56 -15.42 0.48
CA VAL A 62 -0.31 -15.43 1.24
C VAL A 62 -0.50 -14.55 2.48
N SER A 63 -0.07 -15.03 3.64
CA SER A 63 -0.05 -14.26 4.88
C SER A 63 1.38 -14.06 5.40
N PHE A 64 1.59 -12.94 6.08
CA PHE A 64 2.88 -12.51 6.58
C PHE A 64 2.76 -12.07 8.04
N THR A 65 3.78 -12.35 8.83
CA THR A 65 3.90 -11.91 10.22
C THR A 65 5.12 -11.02 10.40
N HIS A 66 4.96 -9.99 11.23
CA HIS A 66 6.08 -9.12 11.62
C HIS A 66 6.98 -9.83 12.65
N PRO A 67 8.32 -9.75 12.53
CA PRO A 67 9.25 -10.50 13.39
C PRO A 67 9.17 -10.09 14.87
N GLU A 68 8.82 -8.83 15.14
CA GLU A 68 8.77 -8.28 16.50
C GLU A 68 7.35 -8.20 17.08
N SER A 69 6.32 -8.55 16.30
CA SER A 69 4.92 -8.46 16.74
C SER A 69 4.03 -9.46 16.02
N SER A 70 3.51 -10.44 16.76
CA SER A 70 2.52 -11.40 16.24
C SER A 70 1.17 -10.75 15.93
N ASP A 71 0.91 -9.57 16.50
CA ASP A 71 -0.36 -8.85 16.30
C ASP A 71 -0.34 -7.98 15.03
N LEU A 72 0.82 -7.87 14.37
CA LEU A 72 0.99 -7.21 13.09
C LEU A 72 1.07 -8.25 11.98
N ILE A 73 -0.03 -8.39 11.25
CA ILE A 73 -0.25 -9.43 10.24
C ILE A 73 -0.66 -8.76 8.94
N ALA A 74 -0.14 -9.26 7.82
CA ALA A 74 -0.62 -8.89 6.49
C ALA A 74 -1.14 -10.13 5.77
N THR A 75 -2.21 -9.99 4.99
CA THR A 75 -2.72 -11.06 4.12
C THR A 75 -3.02 -10.48 2.74
N VAL A 76 -2.62 -11.17 1.69
CA VAL A 76 -2.93 -10.84 0.30
C VAL A 76 -3.63 -12.05 -0.30
N GLY A 77 -4.77 -11.86 -0.96
CA GLY A 77 -5.50 -13.00 -1.49
C GLY A 77 -6.62 -12.67 -2.46
N ARG A 78 -7.14 -13.71 -3.10
CA ARG A 78 -8.30 -13.62 -3.99
C ARG A 78 -9.54 -13.27 -3.19
N VAL A 79 -10.35 -12.35 -3.72
CA VAL A 79 -11.61 -11.90 -3.11
C VAL A 79 -12.76 -12.18 -4.06
N ASN A 80 -13.82 -12.81 -3.52
CA ASN A 80 -15.10 -13.00 -4.21
C ASN A 80 -16.04 -11.84 -3.85
N LEU A 81 -16.22 -10.90 -4.77
CA LEU A 81 -17.03 -9.69 -4.56
C LEU A 81 -18.52 -10.00 -4.43
N GLU A 82 -19.00 -10.97 -5.21
CA GLU A 82 -20.37 -11.47 -5.09
C GLU A 82 -20.59 -12.16 -3.74
N GLY A 83 -19.61 -12.96 -3.31
CA GLY A 83 -19.63 -13.61 -2.00
C GLY A 83 -19.73 -12.62 -0.85
N ILE A 84 -18.97 -11.51 -0.90
CA ILE A 84 -19.06 -10.43 0.08
C ILE A 84 -20.46 -9.81 0.06
N ALA A 85 -20.97 -9.46 -1.11
CA ALA A 85 -22.28 -8.81 -1.23
C ALA A 85 -23.39 -9.70 -0.66
N VAL A 86 -23.42 -10.98 -1.04
CA VAL A 86 -24.42 -11.94 -0.56
C VAL A 86 -24.28 -12.19 0.94
N ALA A 87 -23.05 -12.31 1.46
CA ALA A 87 -22.80 -12.49 2.89
C ALA A 87 -23.29 -11.29 3.73
N ALA A 88 -23.19 -10.08 3.17
CA ALA A 88 -23.70 -8.85 3.76
C ALA A 88 -25.21 -8.65 3.54
N GLY A 89 -25.92 -9.59 2.91
CA GLY A 89 -27.35 -9.51 2.64
C GLY A 89 -27.73 -8.59 1.47
N ALA A 90 -26.77 -8.15 0.67
CA ALA A 90 -27.02 -7.37 -0.54
C ALA A 90 -27.32 -8.26 -1.76
N GLN A 91 -28.07 -7.72 -2.71
CA GLN A 91 -28.31 -8.36 -4.00
C GLN A 91 -27.20 -8.00 -4.99
N TRP A 92 -26.60 -9.01 -5.63
CA TRP A 92 -25.63 -8.83 -6.70
C TRP A 92 -26.30 -8.46 -8.04
N PRO A 93 -25.71 -7.60 -8.90
CA PRO A 93 -24.43 -6.91 -8.75
C PRO A 93 -24.50 -5.64 -7.91
N VAL A 94 -23.39 -5.34 -7.22
CA VAL A 94 -23.17 -4.08 -6.50
C VAL A 94 -21.95 -3.35 -7.08
N ALA A 95 -21.86 -2.03 -6.87
CA ALA A 95 -20.67 -1.30 -7.31
C ALA A 95 -19.45 -1.71 -6.48
N PRO A 96 -18.23 -1.76 -7.05
CA PRO A 96 -17.02 -2.11 -6.30
C PRO A 96 -16.79 -1.26 -5.04
N ARG A 97 -17.17 0.03 -5.08
CA ARG A 97 -17.16 0.89 -3.89
C ARG A 97 -18.08 0.35 -2.79
N ASP A 98 -19.28 -0.08 -3.14
CA ASP A 98 -20.26 -0.60 -2.18
C ASP A 98 -19.78 -1.94 -1.59
N VAL A 99 -19.03 -2.75 -2.37
CA VAL A 99 -18.39 -3.97 -1.86
C VAL A 99 -17.46 -3.66 -0.68
N VAL A 100 -16.77 -2.52 -0.69
CA VAL A 100 -15.91 -2.12 0.44
C VAL A 100 -16.76 -1.87 1.70
N ASP A 101 -17.87 -1.15 1.60
CA ASP A 101 -18.75 -0.92 2.75
C ASP A 101 -19.37 -2.23 3.26
N LEU A 102 -19.79 -3.10 2.33
CA LEU A 102 -20.35 -4.41 2.64
C LEU A 102 -19.31 -5.32 3.32
N LEU A 103 -18.06 -5.31 2.87
CA LEU A 103 -16.95 -6.01 3.53
C LEU A 103 -16.82 -5.54 4.98
N TRP A 104 -16.70 -4.22 5.22
CA TRP A 104 -16.58 -3.69 6.57
C TRP A 104 -17.78 -4.07 7.44
N SER A 105 -18.99 -4.17 6.88
CA SER A 105 -20.20 -4.55 7.63
C SER A 105 -20.22 -6.01 8.12
N ILE A 106 -19.42 -6.90 7.55
CA ILE A 106 -19.35 -8.31 7.93
C ILE A 106 -18.05 -8.69 8.64
N LEU A 107 -17.06 -7.80 8.65
CA LEU A 107 -15.81 -8.01 9.37
C LEU A 107 -16.05 -8.04 10.87
N ASP A 108 -15.26 -8.88 11.56
CA ASP A 108 -15.28 -8.98 13.02
C ASP A 108 -16.68 -9.25 13.61
N GLY A 109 -17.47 -10.10 12.93
CA GLY A 109 -18.83 -10.40 13.36
C GLY A 109 -19.82 -9.23 13.18
N GLY A 110 -19.44 -8.19 12.44
CA GLY A 110 -20.23 -6.98 12.21
C GLY A 110 -19.89 -5.82 13.16
N ASP A 111 -18.88 -5.98 14.01
CA ASP A 111 -18.44 -4.94 14.96
C ASP A 111 -17.34 -4.02 14.40
N ALA A 112 -16.93 -4.21 13.14
CA ALA A 112 -15.91 -3.38 12.51
C ALA A 112 -16.46 -1.99 12.12
N GLU A 113 -15.64 -0.96 12.30
CA GLU A 113 -15.97 0.42 11.95
C GLU A 113 -15.04 0.94 10.85
N VAL A 114 -15.60 1.35 9.72
CA VAL A 114 -14.84 2.02 8.65
C VAL A 114 -14.64 3.50 8.98
N ALA A 115 -13.38 3.95 9.02
CA ALA A 115 -13.04 5.35 9.30
C ALA A 115 -12.89 6.16 8.01
N ASN A 116 -12.35 5.56 6.95
CA ASN A 116 -12.20 6.21 5.66
C ASN A 116 -12.15 5.20 4.50
N VAL A 117 -12.54 5.68 3.31
CA VAL A 117 -12.40 4.97 2.04
C VAL A 117 -11.92 5.95 0.98
N MET A 118 -10.87 5.57 0.27
CA MET A 118 -10.24 6.32 -0.80
C MET A 118 -10.31 5.54 -2.11
N LEU A 119 -10.75 6.21 -3.18
CA LEU A 119 -10.65 5.69 -4.54
C LEU A 119 -9.30 6.09 -5.13
N GLU A 120 -8.50 5.10 -5.45
CA GLU A 120 -7.21 5.22 -6.13
C GLU A 120 -7.38 5.07 -7.66
N GLN A 121 -6.28 5.25 -8.39
CA GLN A 121 -6.29 5.05 -9.84
C GLN A 121 -6.65 3.60 -10.21
N GLY A 122 -7.32 3.42 -11.36
CA GLY A 122 -7.66 2.10 -11.88
C GLY A 122 -8.83 1.40 -11.17
N GLY A 123 -9.62 2.12 -10.35
CA GLY A 123 -10.74 1.51 -9.62
C GLY A 123 -10.31 0.73 -8.38
N VAL A 124 -9.10 0.99 -7.89
CA VAL A 124 -8.56 0.43 -6.65
C VAL A 124 -9.13 1.20 -5.46
N TYR A 125 -9.48 0.50 -4.38
CA TYR A 125 -10.02 1.14 -3.19
C TYR A 125 -9.14 0.84 -1.98
N ASP A 126 -8.62 1.89 -1.34
CA ASP A 126 -8.00 1.78 -0.02
C ASP A 126 -9.03 2.17 1.04
N SER A 127 -9.08 1.44 2.14
CA SER A 127 -9.97 1.73 3.27
C SER A 127 -9.27 1.37 4.58
N TRP A 128 -9.64 2.04 5.66
CA TRP A 128 -9.13 1.70 6.98
C TRP A 128 -10.12 2.05 8.06
N GLY A 129 -9.92 1.42 9.21
CA GLY A 129 -10.88 1.44 10.30
C GLY A 129 -10.42 0.67 11.52
N PHE A 130 -11.41 0.25 12.30
CA PHE A 130 -11.24 -0.39 13.60
C PHE A 130 -11.92 -1.76 13.61
N ILE A 131 -11.31 -2.69 14.30
CA ILE A 131 -11.83 -4.02 14.64
C ILE A 131 -11.56 -4.26 16.13
N SER A 132 -12.17 -5.26 16.74
CA SER A 132 -12.03 -5.61 18.16
C SER A 132 -10.58 -5.81 18.60
N THR A 133 -9.71 -6.28 17.69
CA THR A 133 -8.30 -6.54 17.96
C THR A 133 -7.37 -5.37 17.62
N GLY A 134 -7.88 -4.25 17.12
CA GLY A 134 -7.06 -3.08 16.79
C GLY A 134 -7.52 -2.34 15.54
N ARG A 135 -6.57 -2.05 14.66
CA ARG A 135 -6.80 -1.34 13.40
C ARG A 135 -6.53 -2.24 12.20
N LEU A 136 -7.27 -1.97 11.13
CA LEU A 136 -7.14 -2.66 9.86
C LEU A 136 -7.06 -1.63 8.75
N TRP A 137 -6.14 -1.87 7.82
CA TRP A 137 -6.15 -1.27 6.50
C TRP A 137 -6.44 -2.36 5.47
N HIS A 138 -7.26 -2.04 4.48
CA HIS A 138 -7.64 -2.93 3.40
C HIS A 138 -7.53 -2.22 2.05
N ARG A 139 -6.85 -2.86 1.09
CA ARG A 139 -6.88 -2.52 -0.34
C ARG A 139 -7.69 -3.54 -1.11
N LEU A 140 -8.62 -3.07 -1.93
CA LEU A 140 -9.31 -3.87 -2.93
C LEU A 140 -8.83 -3.48 -4.33
N VAL A 141 -8.34 -4.45 -5.10
CA VAL A 141 -8.05 -4.33 -6.53
C VAL A 141 -9.06 -5.17 -7.31
N PRO A 142 -10.11 -4.57 -7.90
CA PRO A 142 -11.03 -5.31 -8.77
C PRO A 142 -10.30 -5.84 -10.00
N VAL A 143 -10.49 -7.12 -10.30
CA VAL A 143 -9.88 -7.79 -11.48
C VAL A 143 -10.92 -8.04 -12.56
N THR A 144 -12.12 -8.47 -12.14
CA THR A 144 -13.29 -8.65 -13.01
C THR A 144 -14.52 -8.11 -12.29
N ALA A 145 -15.71 -8.29 -12.89
CA ALA A 145 -16.96 -7.90 -12.25
C ALA A 145 -17.17 -8.56 -10.86
N SER A 146 -16.79 -9.83 -10.68
CA SER A 146 -17.04 -10.60 -9.44
C SER A 146 -15.79 -11.02 -8.67
N ARG A 147 -14.59 -10.78 -9.21
CA ARG A 147 -13.30 -11.16 -8.60
C ARG A 147 -12.43 -9.93 -8.36
N GLY A 148 -11.75 -9.90 -7.22
CA GLY A 148 -10.68 -8.95 -6.92
C GLY A 148 -9.50 -9.61 -6.23
N ILE A 149 -8.44 -8.83 -6.00
CA ILE A 149 -7.38 -9.12 -5.05
C ILE A 149 -7.53 -8.17 -3.86
N GLY A 150 -7.53 -8.74 -2.66
CA GLY A 150 -7.55 -8.01 -1.39
C GLY A 150 -6.18 -8.01 -0.75
N VAL A 151 -5.80 -6.89 -0.16
CA VAL A 151 -4.70 -6.80 0.80
C VAL A 151 -5.27 -6.34 2.12
N GLU A 152 -4.97 -7.04 3.20
CA GLU A 152 -5.30 -6.67 4.57
C GLU A 152 -4.02 -6.50 5.36
N VAL A 153 -3.88 -5.41 6.12
CA VAL A 153 -2.82 -5.24 7.12
C VAL A 153 -3.48 -4.89 8.44
N ARG A 154 -3.35 -5.79 9.42
CA ARG A 154 -3.94 -5.71 10.77
C ARG A 154 -2.84 -5.41 11.77
N ALA A 155 -3.13 -4.52 12.72
CA ALA A 155 -2.20 -4.13 13.78
C ALA A 155 -2.96 -3.71 15.05
N PRO A 156 -2.35 -3.80 16.25
CA PRO A 156 -3.01 -3.35 17.49
C PRO A 156 -3.23 -1.83 17.55
N ASN A 157 -2.59 -1.05 16.67
CA ASN A 157 -2.70 0.41 16.58
C ASN A 157 -2.38 0.88 15.14
N ALA A 158 -2.06 2.16 14.94
CA ALA A 158 -1.76 2.73 13.61
C ALA A 158 -0.37 2.36 13.05
N SER A 159 0.34 1.40 13.66
CA SER A 159 1.63 0.91 13.16
C SER A 159 1.56 0.25 11.78
N TRP A 160 0.37 -0.05 11.26
CA TRP A 160 0.20 -0.58 9.90
C TRP A 160 0.60 0.42 8.80
N GLU A 161 0.55 1.74 9.04
CA GLU A 161 0.70 2.77 8.00
C GLU A 161 1.99 2.62 7.18
N PRO A 162 3.19 2.51 7.79
CA PRO A 162 4.44 2.35 7.03
C PRO A 162 4.52 1.02 6.28
N HIS A 163 3.84 -0.02 6.76
CA HIS A 163 3.86 -1.35 6.14
C HIS A 163 2.89 -1.42 4.95
N ALA A 164 1.72 -0.80 5.08
CA ALA A 164 0.74 -0.70 3.99
C ALA A 164 1.34 -0.03 2.74
N ASP A 165 2.26 0.92 2.90
CA ASP A 165 2.96 1.57 1.78
C ASP A 165 3.80 0.57 0.95
N VAL A 166 4.43 -0.42 1.59
CA VAL A 166 5.19 -1.46 0.91
C VAL A 166 4.27 -2.36 0.11
N PHE A 167 3.20 -2.86 0.72
CA PHE A 167 2.21 -3.68 0.01
C PHE A 167 1.50 -2.90 -1.09
N ARG A 168 1.27 -1.58 -0.90
CA ARG A 168 0.68 -0.68 -1.90
C ARG A 168 1.53 -0.58 -3.15
N SER A 169 2.82 -0.34 -2.97
CA SER A 169 3.75 -0.13 -4.09
C SER A 169 4.20 -1.43 -4.75
N GLY A 170 4.08 -2.56 -4.03
CA GLY A 170 4.62 -3.85 -4.43
C GLY A 170 3.64 -4.87 -4.98
N LEU A 171 2.33 -4.57 -5.03
CA LEU A 171 1.34 -5.52 -5.54
C LEU A 171 1.27 -5.48 -7.08
N VAL A 172 1.46 -6.65 -7.70
CA VAL A 172 1.31 -6.87 -9.14
C VAL A 172 0.28 -7.97 -9.36
N VAL A 173 -0.85 -7.64 -9.99
CA VAL A 173 -1.86 -8.64 -10.35
C VAL A 173 -1.45 -9.31 -11.66
N LEU A 174 -1.34 -10.63 -11.63
CA LEU A 174 -0.99 -11.48 -12.77
C LEU A 174 -2.30 -11.95 -13.40
N THR A 175 -2.89 -11.13 -14.26
CA THR A 175 -4.03 -11.59 -15.05
C THR A 175 -3.53 -12.43 -16.22
N GLU A 176 -3.78 -13.74 -16.22
CA GLU A 176 -3.91 -14.49 -17.46
C GLU A 176 -5.31 -14.17 -18.04
N ASP A 177 -5.32 -13.46 -19.17
CA ASP A 177 -6.46 -13.14 -20.04
C ASP A 177 -7.54 -12.15 -19.54
N LEU A 178 -7.51 -10.96 -20.18
CA LEU A 178 -8.70 -10.14 -20.49
C LEU A 178 -9.39 -10.70 -21.74
#